data_AF-A0A950W5I6-F1
#
_entry.id   AF-A0A950W5I6-F1
#
_cell.length_a   1.000
_cell.length_b   1.000
_cell.length_c   1.000
_cell.angle_alpha   90.00
_cell.angle_beta   90.00
_cell.angle_gamma   90.00
#
_symmetry.space_group_name_H-M   'P 1'
#
loop_
_entity.id
_entity.type
_entity.pdbx_description
1 polymer ?
#
loop_
_entity_poly.entity_id
_entity_poly.type
_entity_poly.pdbx_seq_one_letter_code
_entity_poly.pdbx_strand_id
1 'polypeptide(L)'
;MSDSAYTLFEQQQADRGINVEQVKIRLKALKVETPSWGYGDSGTRFKVFKQVGVPRNPFEKLDDAAQVYRFTGLSSSVALHIPWDKVDDYAKLQDHAASQGLTIGAINPNLFQEDDYIFGSVCNSQTAIRRKATNHILECVEIARILGSSLISLWFADGTNYPGQA
;
A
#
# COMPACT_ATOMS: atom_id res chain seq x y z
N MET A 1 6.68 -2.67 -35.55
CA MET A 1 5.34 -3.11 -36.00
C MET A 1 4.44 -1.89 -35.93
N SER A 2 3.84 -1.43 -37.04
CA SER A 2 2.82 -0.39 -36.97
C SER A 2 1.48 -1.07 -36.71
N ASP A 3 0.97 -0.92 -35.50
CA ASP A 3 -0.39 -1.35 -35.16
C ASP A 3 -1.39 -0.45 -35.89
N SER A 4 -2.03 -0.98 -36.94
CA SER A 4 -3.00 -0.24 -37.75
C SER A 4 -4.21 0.23 -36.95
N ALA A 5 -4.59 -0.49 -35.89
CA ALA A 5 -5.67 -0.06 -35.01
C ALA A 5 -5.26 1.15 -34.17
N TYR A 6 -4.00 1.17 -33.68
CA TYR A 6 -3.47 2.31 -32.94
C TYR A 6 -3.35 3.56 -33.81
N THR A 7 -2.88 3.42 -35.06
CA THR A 7 -2.83 4.54 -36.00
C THR A 7 -4.22 5.13 -36.28
N LEU A 8 -5.25 4.28 -36.44
CA LEU A 8 -6.62 4.75 -36.61
C LEU A 8 -7.13 5.48 -35.36
N PHE A 9 -6.83 4.96 -34.17
CA PHE A 9 -7.18 5.61 -32.91
C PHE A 9 -6.51 6.99 -32.79
N GLU A 10 -5.23 7.11 -33.14
CA GLU A 10 -4.49 8.39 -33.14
C GLU A 10 -5.16 9.42 -34.03
N GLN A 11 -5.56 9.04 -35.25
CA GLN A 11 -6.31 9.92 -36.15
C GLN A 11 -7.65 10.35 -35.53
N GLN A 12 -8.44 9.42 -35.01
CA GLN A 12 -9.72 9.73 -34.36
C GLN A 12 -9.57 10.69 -33.18
N GLN A 13 -8.47 10.59 -32.41
CA GLN A 13 -8.22 11.51 -31.30
C GLN A 13 -7.78 12.88 -31.80
N ALA A 14 -6.94 12.93 -32.84
CA ALA A 14 -6.53 14.17 -33.47
C ALA A 14 -7.73 14.94 -34.06
N ASP A 15 -8.66 14.25 -34.72
CA ASP A 15 -9.91 14.82 -35.25
C ASP A 15 -10.81 15.42 -34.15
N ARG A 16 -10.69 14.90 -32.91
CA ARG A 16 -11.36 15.43 -31.71
C ARG A 16 -10.59 16.58 -31.03
N GLY A 17 -9.45 17.00 -31.58
CA GLY A 17 -8.58 18.03 -31.01
C GLY A 17 -7.71 17.56 -29.85
N ILE A 18 -7.53 16.24 -29.66
CA ILE A 18 -6.71 15.67 -28.58
C ILE A 18 -5.28 15.48 -29.07
N ASN A 19 -4.31 16.07 -28.37
CA ASN A 19 -2.89 15.82 -28.60
C ASN A 19 -2.46 14.51 -27.93
N VAL A 20 -2.37 13.44 -28.72
CA VAL A 20 -2.04 12.09 -28.24
C VAL A 20 -0.65 12.01 -27.61
N GLU A 21 0.35 12.71 -28.15
CA GLU A 21 1.70 12.72 -27.58
C GLU A 21 1.71 13.32 -26.17
N GLN A 22 0.98 14.42 -25.96
CA GLN A 22 0.84 15.01 -24.64
C GLN A 22 0.14 14.07 -23.66
N VAL A 23 -0.86 13.30 -24.11
CA VAL A 23 -1.54 12.28 -23.31
C VAL A 23 -0.57 11.15 -22.93
N LYS A 24 0.22 10.63 -23.88
CA LYS A 24 1.24 9.61 -23.64
C LYS A 24 2.25 10.07 -22.58
N ILE A 25 2.72 11.33 -22.65
CA ILE A 25 3.63 11.91 -21.66
C ILE A 25 2.99 11.89 -20.27
N ARG A 26 1.73 12.34 -20.16
CA ARG A 26 1.01 12.36 -18.87
C ARG A 26 0.79 10.95 -18.31
N LEU A 27 0.43 9.99 -19.16
CA LEU A 27 0.23 8.59 -18.75
C LEU A 27 1.54 7.95 -18.28
N LYS A 28 2.66 8.20 -18.96
CA LYS A 28 3.99 7.71 -18.54
C LYS A 28 4.47 8.33 -17.22
N ALA A 29 3.97 9.52 -16.88
CA ALA A 29 4.28 10.20 -15.62
C ALA A 29 3.40 9.74 -14.45
N LEU A 30 2.29 9.02 -14.71
CA LEU A 30 1.43 8.51 -13.66
C LEU A 30 2.20 7.53 -12.78
N LYS A 31 2.07 7.70 -11.46
CA LYS A 31 2.62 6.78 -10.46
C LYS A 31 1.47 6.26 -9.60
N VAL A 32 1.42 4.94 -9.42
CA VAL A 32 0.39 4.27 -8.64
C VAL A 32 1.06 3.36 -7.61
N GLU A 33 1.00 3.79 -6.36
CA GLU A 33 1.49 2.99 -5.23
C GLU A 33 0.69 1.70 -5.07
N THR A 34 1.40 0.60 -4.80
CA THR A 34 0.77 -0.70 -4.57
C THR A 34 0.82 -1.09 -3.09
N PRO A 35 -0.22 -1.75 -2.56
CA PRO A 35 -0.23 -2.18 -1.17
C PRO A 35 0.51 -3.51 -0.98
N SER A 36 1.43 -3.60 -0.02
CA SER A 36 2.11 -4.86 0.35
C SER A 36 1.12 -5.99 0.65
N TRP A 37 -0.01 -5.67 1.32
CA TRP A 37 -1.05 -6.61 1.69
C TRP A 37 -1.90 -7.10 0.51
N GLY A 38 -1.75 -6.48 -0.67
CA GLY A 38 -2.39 -6.95 -1.90
C GLY A 38 -1.69 -8.17 -2.53
N TYR A 39 -0.44 -8.45 -2.15
CA TYR A 39 0.33 -9.58 -2.68
C TYR A 39 0.11 -10.88 -1.90
N GLY A 40 -0.39 -10.81 -0.67
CA GLY A 40 -0.73 -11.99 0.13
C GLY A 40 -2.06 -12.63 -0.30
N ASP A 41 -2.35 -13.82 0.25
CA ASP A 41 -3.66 -14.44 0.09
C ASP A 41 -4.75 -13.53 0.68
N SER A 42 -5.65 -13.08 -0.19
CA SER A 42 -6.83 -12.33 0.22
C SER A 42 -7.97 -13.26 0.63
N GLY A 43 -8.94 -12.72 1.36
CA GLY A 43 -10.13 -13.44 1.72
C GLY A 43 -11.27 -12.53 2.13
N THR A 44 -12.36 -13.18 2.53
CA THR A 44 -13.52 -12.50 3.10
C THR A 44 -13.67 -12.92 4.56
N ARG A 45 -14.67 -12.36 5.26
CA ARG A 45 -15.08 -12.85 6.59
C ARG A 45 -15.45 -14.34 6.62
N PHE A 46 -15.65 -14.99 5.47
CA PHE A 46 -16.03 -16.40 5.38
C PHE A 46 -14.83 -17.35 5.24
N LYS A 47 -13.84 -17.01 4.40
CA LYS A 47 -12.69 -17.88 4.13
C LYS A 47 -11.54 -17.16 3.45
N VAL A 48 -10.32 -17.62 3.75
CA VAL A 48 -9.09 -17.38 2.99
C VAL A 48 -8.66 -18.70 2.35
N PHE A 49 -8.36 -18.70 1.06
CA PHE A 49 -7.91 -19.89 0.33
C PHE A 49 -6.41 -19.77 0.06
N LYS A 50 -5.61 -20.55 0.78
CA LYS A 50 -4.15 -20.46 0.67
C LYS A 50 -3.64 -21.07 -0.64
N GLN A 51 -2.70 -20.39 -1.29
CA GLN A 51 -2.11 -20.83 -2.56
C GLN A 51 -0.60 -21.06 -2.46
N VAL A 52 -0.09 -21.93 -3.32
CA VAL A 52 1.35 -22.14 -3.46
C VAL A 52 1.95 -20.95 -4.21
N GLY A 53 3.11 -20.47 -3.75
CA GLY A 53 3.81 -19.35 -4.38
C GLY A 53 3.41 -17.96 -3.87
N VAL A 54 2.56 -17.88 -2.85
CA VAL A 54 2.19 -16.62 -2.20
C VAL A 54 3.32 -16.14 -1.29
N PRO A 55 3.65 -14.82 -1.30
CA PRO A 55 4.75 -14.28 -0.53
C PRO A 55 4.50 -14.40 0.98
N ARG A 56 5.53 -14.80 1.71
CA ARG A 56 5.45 -15.18 3.13
C ARG A 56 5.97 -14.11 4.06
N ASN A 57 6.72 -13.16 3.53
CA ASN A 57 7.37 -12.10 4.29
C ASN A 57 7.46 -10.81 3.45
N PRO A 58 7.81 -9.66 4.06
CA PRO A 58 7.87 -8.38 3.35
C PRO A 58 8.84 -8.33 2.18
N PHE A 59 9.96 -9.08 2.22
CA PHE A 59 10.92 -9.13 1.12
C PHE A 59 10.32 -9.81 -0.12
N GLU A 60 9.63 -10.94 0.08
CA GLU A 60 8.94 -11.64 -1.01
C GLU A 60 7.78 -10.79 -1.58
N LYS A 61 7.07 -10.03 -0.73
CA LYS A 61 6.05 -9.08 -1.21
C LYS A 61 6.66 -7.99 -2.11
N LEU A 62 7.88 -7.51 -1.79
CA LEU A 62 8.59 -6.56 -2.63
C LEU A 62 9.08 -7.20 -3.94
N ASP A 63 9.47 -8.48 -3.94
CA ASP A 63 9.83 -9.19 -5.17
C ASP A 63 8.63 -9.30 -6.12
N ASP A 64 7.44 -9.62 -5.58
CA ASP A 64 6.20 -9.64 -6.37
C ASP A 64 5.80 -8.24 -6.86
N ALA A 65 5.95 -7.22 -6.01
CA ALA A 65 5.73 -5.82 -6.41
C ALA A 65 6.68 -5.38 -7.53
N ALA A 66 7.92 -5.85 -7.52
CA ALA A 66 8.90 -5.56 -8.56
C ALA A 66 8.45 -6.11 -9.92
N GLN A 67 7.76 -7.27 -9.94
CA GLN A 67 7.17 -7.79 -11.17
C GLN A 67 6.06 -6.88 -11.68
N VAL A 68 5.17 -6.40 -10.81
CA VAL A 68 4.13 -5.43 -11.21
C VAL A 68 4.78 -4.17 -11.79
N TYR A 69 5.82 -3.65 -11.15
CA TYR A 69 6.53 -2.49 -11.67
C TYR A 69 7.18 -2.76 -13.04
N ARG A 70 7.84 -3.92 -13.20
CA ARG A 70 8.48 -4.33 -14.45
C ARG A 70 7.50 -4.35 -15.63
N PHE A 71 6.28 -4.85 -15.42
CA PHE A 71 5.29 -4.97 -16.51
C PHE A 71 4.48 -3.69 -16.74
N THR A 72 4.30 -2.86 -15.70
CA THR A 72 3.45 -1.66 -15.81
C THR A 72 4.24 -0.37 -16.05
N GLY A 73 5.44 -0.24 -15.49
CA GLY A 73 6.22 1.00 -15.44
C GLY A 73 5.63 2.11 -14.55
N LEU A 74 4.48 1.87 -13.91
CA LEU A 74 3.74 2.88 -13.13
C LEU A 74 3.86 2.67 -11.62
N SER A 75 4.06 1.43 -11.17
CA SER A 75 3.98 1.05 -9.76
C SER A 75 5.33 0.94 -9.05
N SER A 76 6.10 2.03 -9.05
CA SER A 76 7.44 2.06 -8.46
C SER A 76 7.47 2.26 -6.94
N SER A 77 6.32 2.36 -6.26
CA SER A 77 6.27 2.48 -4.79
C SER A 77 5.34 1.45 -4.15
N VAL A 78 5.68 1.04 -2.92
CA VAL A 78 4.95 0.04 -2.16
C VAL A 78 4.59 0.57 -0.77
N ALA A 79 3.29 0.62 -0.45
CA ALA A 79 2.80 0.93 0.88
C ALA A 79 3.00 -0.26 1.82
N LEU A 80 3.45 0.00 3.06
CA LEU A 80 3.61 -1.02 4.09
C LEU A 80 2.54 -0.88 5.18
N HIS A 81 2.20 -1.99 5.82
CA HIS A 81 1.23 -2.05 6.89
C HIS A 81 1.82 -2.70 8.14
N ILE A 82 1.91 -1.96 9.24
CA ILE A 82 2.58 -2.43 10.46
C ILE A 82 1.53 -2.86 11.49
N PRO A 83 1.59 -4.08 12.05
CA PRO A 83 2.77 -4.97 12.09
C PRO A 83 2.81 -6.08 11.02
N TRP A 84 1.92 -6.12 10.04
CA TRP A 84 1.94 -7.18 9.00
C TRP A 84 3.25 -7.25 8.21
N ASP A 85 3.90 -6.11 8.03
CA ASP A 85 5.18 -5.96 7.36
C ASP A 85 6.32 -5.60 8.32
N LYS A 86 6.17 -5.91 9.61
CA LYS A 86 7.24 -5.72 10.58
C LYS A 86 8.42 -6.64 10.23
N VAL A 87 9.62 -6.07 10.26
CA VAL A 87 10.88 -6.78 10.08
C VAL A 87 11.85 -6.38 11.19
N ASP A 88 12.86 -7.21 11.42
CA ASP A 88 13.91 -6.91 12.42
C ASP A 88 14.82 -5.77 11.97
N ASP A 89 14.97 -5.57 10.66
CA ASP A 89 15.90 -4.61 10.06
C ASP A 89 15.24 -3.91 8.85
N TYR A 90 14.72 -2.70 9.10
CA TYR A 90 14.08 -1.89 8.08
C TYR A 90 15.07 -1.32 7.06
N ALA A 91 16.35 -1.12 7.43
CA ALA A 91 17.36 -0.65 6.48
C ALA A 91 17.60 -1.71 5.40
N LYS A 92 17.69 -3.00 5.80
CA LYS A 92 17.76 -4.11 4.82
C LYS A 92 16.54 -4.20 3.92
N LEU A 93 15.35 -3.93 4.46
CA LEU A 93 14.12 -3.92 3.64
C LEU A 93 14.16 -2.77 2.62
N GLN A 94 14.64 -1.60 3.03
CA GLN A 94 14.82 -0.44 2.15
C GLN A 94 15.85 -0.73 1.03
N ASP A 95 17.00 -1.31 1.39
CA ASP A 95 18.03 -1.69 0.42
C ASP A 95 17.51 -2.72 -0.59
N HIS A 96 16.73 -3.70 -0.11
CA HIS A 96 16.08 -4.69 -0.97
C HIS A 96 15.11 -4.04 -1.95
N ALA A 97 14.22 -3.16 -1.47
CA ALA A 97 13.31 -2.41 -2.34
C ALA A 97 14.07 -1.61 -3.41
N ALA A 98 15.11 -0.88 -3.00
CA ALA A 98 15.93 -0.07 -3.89
C ALA A 98 16.62 -0.92 -4.97
N SER A 99 17.11 -2.11 -4.61
CA SER A 99 17.75 -3.04 -5.57
C SER A 99 16.79 -3.52 -6.67
N GLN A 100 15.49 -3.51 -6.40
CA GLN A 100 14.42 -3.86 -7.35
C GLN A 100 13.85 -2.65 -8.10
N GLY A 101 14.40 -1.45 -7.89
CA GLY A 101 13.89 -0.20 -8.46
C GLY A 101 12.59 0.29 -7.81
N LEU A 102 12.27 -0.19 -6.61
CA LEU A 102 11.12 0.23 -5.82
C LEU A 102 11.52 1.24 -4.74
N THR A 103 10.54 2.05 -4.32
CA THR A 103 10.62 2.86 -3.10
C THR A 103 9.56 2.44 -2.10
N ILE A 104 9.82 2.68 -0.81
CA ILE A 104 8.78 2.52 0.20
C ILE A 104 7.87 3.76 0.21
N GLY A 105 6.58 3.47 0.18
CA GLY A 105 5.47 4.40 0.13
C GLY A 105 4.91 4.76 1.49
N ALA A 106 3.58 4.91 1.58
CA ALA A 106 2.92 5.18 2.85
C ALA A 106 3.11 4.04 3.88
N ILE A 107 3.32 4.42 5.14
CA ILE A 107 3.29 3.49 6.27
C ILE A 107 1.90 3.55 6.92
N ASN A 108 1.29 2.39 7.10
CA ASN A 108 -0.09 2.22 7.57
C ASN A 108 -0.08 1.53 8.95
N PRO A 109 -0.34 2.26 10.05
CA PRO A 109 -0.50 1.64 11.36
C PRO A 109 -1.78 0.80 11.42
N ASN A 110 -1.67 -0.46 11.86
CA ASN A 110 -2.83 -1.28 12.19
C ASN A 110 -3.40 -0.90 13.55
N LEU A 111 -4.64 -0.39 13.52
CA LEU A 111 -5.36 0.09 14.69
C LEU A 111 -6.71 -0.61 14.85
N PHE A 112 -6.84 -1.83 14.30
CA PHE A 112 -8.15 -2.48 14.17
C PHE A 112 -8.15 -4.01 14.37
N GLN A 113 -7.01 -4.65 14.59
CA GLN A 113 -6.94 -6.13 14.77
C GLN A 113 -6.54 -6.62 16.15
N GLU A 114 -5.91 -5.79 16.97
CA GLU A 114 -5.54 -6.19 18.32
C GLU A 114 -6.81 -6.37 19.19
N ASP A 115 -6.83 -7.39 20.05
CA ASP A 115 -8.00 -7.68 20.92
C ASP A 115 -8.40 -6.48 21.80
N ASP A 116 -7.41 -5.70 22.26
CA ASP A 116 -7.66 -4.45 23.01
C ASP A 116 -8.49 -3.43 22.22
N TYR A 117 -8.47 -3.48 20.89
CA TYR A 117 -9.19 -2.55 20.01
C TYR A 117 -10.63 -2.98 19.70
N ILE A 118 -11.17 -4.00 20.38
CA ILE A 118 -12.56 -4.45 20.20
C ILE A 118 -13.60 -3.31 20.36
N PHE A 119 -13.30 -2.29 21.16
CA PHE A 119 -14.13 -1.09 21.35
C PHE A 119 -13.48 0.20 20.82
N GLY A 120 -12.64 0.09 19.79
CA GLY A 120 -11.91 1.21 19.19
C GLY A 120 -10.47 1.33 19.68
N SER A 121 -9.71 2.22 19.04
CA SER A 121 -8.28 2.41 19.24
C SER A 121 -7.97 3.81 19.79
N VAL A 122 -7.85 4.81 18.92
CA VAL A 122 -7.52 6.21 19.25
C VAL A 122 -8.66 6.93 19.97
N CYS A 123 -9.90 6.49 19.75
CA CYS A 123 -11.10 7.01 20.38
C CYS A 123 -11.65 6.09 21.49
N ASN A 124 -10.89 5.04 21.89
CA ASN A 124 -11.31 4.14 22.96
C ASN A 124 -11.56 4.89 24.28
N SER A 125 -12.59 4.53 25.05
CA SER A 125 -12.88 5.16 26.35
C SER A 125 -11.76 4.96 27.37
N GLN A 126 -11.02 3.85 27.28
CA GLN A 126 -9.91 3.55 28.18
C GLN A 126 -8.64 4.29 27.76
N THR A 127 -8.13 5.12 28.65
CA THR A 127 -6.91 5.93 28.42
C THR A 127 -5.69 5.08 28.09
N ALA A 128 -5.55 3.89 28.69
CA ALA A 128 -4.44 3.00 28.41
C ALA A 128 -4.43 2.51 26.95
N ILE A 129 -5.60 2.21 26.38
CA ILE A 129 -5.75 1.74 25.00
C ILE A 129 -5.46 2.85 24.01
N ARG A 130 -5.94 4.08 24.28
CA ARG A 130 -5.57 5.26 23.46
C ARG A 130 -4.07 5.48 23.43
N ARG A 131 -3.39 5.36 24.59
CA ARG A 131 -1.92 5.45 24.66
C ARG A 131 -1.23 4.34 23.87
N LYS A 132 -1.71 3.09 23.93
CA LYS A 132 -1.22 1.97 23.11
C LYS A 132 -1.29 2.33 21.62
N ALA A 133 -2.45 2.79 21.15
CA ALA A 133 -2.66 3.20 19.75
C ALA A 133 -1.74 4.37 19.34
N THR A 134 -1.64 5.41 20.15
CA THR A 134 -0.74 6.54 19.88
C THR A 134 0.72 6.11 19.82
N ASN A 135 1.17 5.25 20.73
CA ASN A 135 2.54 4.74 20.71
C ASN A 135 2.82 3.93 19.44
N HIS A 136 1.86 3.13 18.96
CA HIS A 136 1.99 2.39 17.70
C HIS A 136 2.09 3.31 16.48
N ILE A 137 1.31 4.40 16.45
CA ILE A 137 1.42 5.42 15.39
C ILE A 137 2.80 6.06 15.41
N LEU A 138 3.34 6.38 16.60
CA LEU A 138 4.69 6.95 16.74
C LEU A 138 5.77 5.96 16.32
N GLU A 139 5.64 4.67 16.65
CA GLU A 139 6.52 3.62 16.12
C GLU A 139 6.51 3.62 14.59
N CYS A 140 5.33 3.70 13.97
CA CYS A 140 5.20 3.77 12.52
C CYS A 140 5.83 5.03 11.92
N VAL A 141 5.80 6.16 12.63
CA VAL A 141 6.51 7.39 12.23
C VAL A 141 8.03 7.16 12.23
N GLU A 142 8.58 6.51 13.25
CA GLU A 142 10.02 6.17 13.26
C GLU A 142 10.37 5.20 12.13
N ILE A 143 9.54 4.20 11.87
CA ILE A 143 9.70 3.26 10.75
C ILE A 143 9.68 4.02 9.42
N ALA A 144 8.74 4.95 9.23
CA ALA A 144 8.67 5.78 8.03
C ALA A 144 9.96 6.58 7.82
N ARG A 145 10.53 7.16 8.89
CA ARG A 145 11.81 7.88 8.81
C ARG A 145 12.95 6.98 8.37
N ILE A 146 13.06 5.77 8.94
CA ILE A 146 14.10 4.79 8.55
C ILE A 146 13.95 4.44 7.06
N LEU A 147 12.73 4.18 6.60
CA LEU A 147 12.44 3.78 5.23
C LEU A 147 12.42 4.95 4.23
N GLY A 148 12.66 6.18 4.67
CA GLY A 148 12.63 7.38 3.84
C GLY A 148 11.23 7.80 3.38
N SER A 149 10.17 7.31 4.02
CA SER A 149 8.80 7.71 3.76
C SER A 149 8.41 8.95 4.57
N SER A 150 7.71 9.87 3.91
CA SER A 150 7.10 11.05 4.54
C SER A 150 5.59 10.89 4.77
N LEU A 151 5.03 9.72 4.50
CA LEU A 151 3.59 9.47 4.47
C LEU A 151 3.18 8.47 5.55
N ILE A 152 2.30 8.92 6.44
CA ILE A 152 1.55 8.06 7.35
C ILE A 152 0.09 8.08 6.90
N SER A 153 -0.45 6.90 6.59
CA SER A 153 -1.84 6.73 6.22
C SER A 153 -2.61 6.15 7.41
N LEU A 154 -3.57 6.90 7.92
CA LEU A 154 -4.35 6.53 9.09
C LEU A 154 -5.76 6.14 8.67
N TRP A 155 -6.11 4.89 8.94
CA TRP A 155 -7.47 4.38 8.84
C TRP A 155 -7.89 3.84 10.20
N PHE A 156 -9.09 4.18 10.64
CA PHE A 156 -9.61 3.82 11.95
C PHE A 156 -10.90 3.02 11.81
N ALA A 157 -11.03 1.96 12.61
CA ALA A 157 -12.27 1.22 12.79
C ALA A 157 -13.12 1.76 13.96
N ASP A 158 -12.64 2.81 14.64
CA ASP A 158 -13.31 3.44 15.78
C ASP A 158 -14.74 3.86 15.43
N GLY A 159 -15.70 3.35 16.20
CA GLY A 159 -17.11 3.56 15.97
C GLY A 159 -17.97 2.80 16.97
N THR A 160 -19.28 2.86 16.79
CA THR A 160 -20.25 2.12 17.59
C THR A 160 -21.14 1.31 16.68
N ASN A 161 -21.58 0.15 17.16
CA ASN A 161 -22.53 -0.70 16.44
C ASN A 161 -23.97 -0.49 16.92
N TYR A 162 -24.18 0.12 18.09
CA TYR A 162 -25.50 0.31 18.69
C TYR A 162 -25.69 1.74 19.22
N PRO A 163 -26.92 2.30 19.13
CA PRO A 163 -27.26 3.56 19.78
C PRO A 163 -27.00 3.51 21.30
N GLY A 164 -26.31 4.52 21.84
CA GLY A 164 -26.03 4.64 23.28
C GLY A 164 -24.82 3.85 23.79
N GLN A 165 -24.00 3.27 22.90
CA GLN A 165 -22.83 2.45 23.28
C GLN A 165 -21.65 3.26 23.85
N ALA A 166 -21.52 4.55 23.52
CA ALA A 166 -20.41 5.43 23.89
C ALA A 166 -20.84 6.53 24.85
#